data_AF-A0A830BJW1-F1
#
_entry.id   AF-A0A830BJW1-F1
#
_cell.length_a   1.000
_cell.length_b   1.000
_cell.length_c   1.000
_cell.angle_alpha   90.00
_cell.angle_beta   90.00
_cell.angle_gamma   90.00
#
_symmetry.space_group_name_H-M   'P 1'
#
loop_
_entity.id
_entity.type
_entity.pdbx_description
1 polymer ?
#
loop_
_entity_poly.entity_id
_entity_poly.type
_entity_poly.pdbx_seq_one_letter_code
_entity_poly.pdbx_strand_id
1 'polypeptide(L)'
;MVAASDCPFDFKSKRDRIAEVLFACKITKCFGCDRLELSVPPNDDGDNGLEKSEDKYKSGVEADDDDDGNHRQVMEMNANHVCGDGYGDVEALNDEIEEESQFYGEVLRIKEFLDNHEDSDALLIDSLTRLQLMPLSVETLKATEIGKSVNALRKHGAKEIRNLVRTLIEFFSSQIEDLNNFRQFFLQAQKFEQSL
;
A
#
# COMPACT_ATOMS: atom_id res chain seq x y z
N MET A 1 -17.86 -15.16 20.88
CA MET A 1 -18.43 -13.81 20.71
C MET A 1 -19.93 -13.91 20.94
N VAL A 2 -20.45 -13.39 22.04
CA VAL A 2 -21.87 -13.61 22.44
C VAL A 2 -22.75 -12.38 22.12
N ALA A 3 -22.21 -11.17 22.24
CA ALA A 3 -22.99 -9.93 22.09
C ALA A 3 -23.53 -9.61 20.69
N ALA A 4 -23.01 -10.25 19.63
CA ALA A 4 -23.47 -10.01 18.25
C ALA A 4 -24.71 -10.86 17.87
N SER A 5 -25.02 -11.89 18.65
CA SER A 5 -26.11 -12.84 18.36
C SER A 5 -27.46 -12.37 18.90
N ASP A 6 -27.46 -11.53 19.93
CA ASP A 6 -28.70 -11.13 20.64
C ASP A 6 -29.53 -10.10 19.84
N CYS A 7 -28.86 -9.17 19.13
CA CYS A 7 -29.50 -8.16 18.28
C CYS A 7 -28.66 -7.88 17.02
N PRO A 8 -28.69 -8.77 16.01
CA PRO A 8 -27.81 -8.68 14.84
C PRO A 8 -28.07 -7.43 13.98
N PHE A 9 -29.32 -6.98 13.89
CA PHE A 9 -29.70 -5.78 13.13
C PHE A 9 -29.20 -4.50 13.80
N ASP A 10 -29.38 -4.35 15.12
CA ASP A 10 -28.90 -3.18 15.85
C ASP A 10 -27.37 -3.08 15.82
N PHE A 11 -26.68 -4.22 15.93
CA PHE A 11 -25.23 -4.25 15.85
C PHE A 11 -24.73 -3.82 14.48
N LYS A 12 -25.40 -4.28 13.42
CA LYS A 12 -25.11 -3.87 12.04
C LYS A 12 -25.38 -2.37 11.85
N SER A 13 -26.57 -1.87 12.21
CA SER A 13 -26.91 -0.45 12.08
C SER A 13 -25.96 0.46 12.86
N LYS A 14 -25.51 0.05 14.06
CA LYS A 14 -24.52 0.80 14.84
C LYS A 14 -23.15 0.84 14.17
N ARG A 15 -22.70 -0.29 13.62
CA ARG A 15 -21.44 -0.35 12.87
C ARG A 15 -21.49 0.48 11.60
N ASP A 16 -22.57 0.36 10.85
CA ASP A 16 -22.77 1.08 9.60
C ASP A 16 -22.75 2.59 9.86
N ARG A 17 -23.42 3.06 10.93
CA ARG A 17 -23.36 4.46 11.37
C ARG A 17 -21.95 4.92 11.79
N ILE A 18 -21.18 4.06 12.46
CA ILE A 18 -19.78 4.38 12.82
C ILE A 18 -18.93 4.52 11.54
N ALA A 19 -19.08 3.59 10.60
CA ALA A 19 -18.38 3.64 9.32
C ALA A 19 -18.74 4.90 8.53
N GLU A 20 -20.02 5.22 8.41
CA GLU A 20 -20.51 6.42 7.74
C GLU A 20 -19.88 7.70 8.31
N VAL A 21 -19.85 7.84 9.65
CA VAL A 21 -19.20 9.00 10.30
C VAL A 21 -17.71 9.03 10.01
N LEU A 22 -17.01 7.90 10.07
CA LEU A 22 -15.56 7.84 9.79
C LEU A 22 -15.25 8.21 8.34
N PHE A 23 -16.06 7.74 7.38
CA PHE A 23 -15.86 8.05 5.97
C PHE A 23 -16.25 9.50 5.62
N ALA A 24 -17.17 10.11 6.37
CA ALA A 24 -17.52 11.52 6.20
C ALA A 24 -16.54 12.48 6.90
N CYS A 25 -15.79 12.02 7.91
CA CYS A 25 -14.79 12.81 8.61
C CYS A 25 -13.65 13.23 7.67
N LYS A 26 -13.33 14.53 7.64
CA LYS A 26 -12.12 15.04 7.00
C LYS A 26 -11.03 15.21 8.06
N ILE A 27 -9.89 14.54 7.85
CA ILE A 27 -8.70 14.72 8.68
C ILE A 27 -8.10 16.08 8.33
N THR A 28 -8.13 17.01 9.27
CA THR A 28 -7.49 18.32 9.12
C THR A 28 -6.19 18.36 9.91
N LYS A 29 -5.10 18.72 9.25
CA LYS A 29 -3.77 18.84 9.87
C LYS A 29 -3.56 20.27 10.36
N CYS A 30 -3.33 20.44 11.66
CA CYS A 30 -2.91 21.72 12.22
C CYS A 30 -1.45 22.01 11.79
N PHE A 31 -1.19 23.18 11.22
CA PHE A 31 0.17 23.60 10.92
C PHE A 31 0.88 24.03 12.22
N GLY A 32 1.67 23.12 12.79
CA GLY A 32 2.52 23.38 13.96
C GLY A 32 2.36 22.44 15.15
N CYS A 33 1.42 21.48 15.09
CA CYS A 33 1.26 20.43 16.10
C CYS A 33 0.94 19.09 15.40
N ASP A 34 1.55 17.99 15.83
CA ASP A 34 1.28 16.62 15.31
C ASP A 34 -0.09 16.06 15.75
N ARG A 35 -1.03 16.92 16.10
CA ARG A 35 -2.35 16.54 16.60
C ARG A 35 -3.32 16.49 15.42
N LEU A 36 -3.84 15.30 15.13
CA LEU A 36 -4.86 15.08 14.11
C LEU A 36 -6.23 15.38 14.72
N GLU A 37 -6.94 16.35 14.17
CA GLU A 37 -8.32 16.66 14.54
C GLU A 37 -9.28 16.19 13.44
N LEU A 38 -10.32 15.46 13.84
CA LEU A 38 -11.38 14.98 12.96
C LEU A 38 -12.49 16.03 12.92
N SER A 39 -12.77 16.57 11.74
CA SER A 39 -13.92 17.45 11.51
C SER A 39 -15.02 16.68 10.78
N VAL A 40 -16.21 16.63 11.38
CA VAL A 40 -17.42 16.07 10.75
C VAL A 40 -18.16 17.24 10.08
N PRO A 41 -18.48 17.19 8.78
CA PRO A 41 -19.34 18.20 8.17
C PRO A 41 -20.73 18.18 8.85
N PRO A 42 -21.38 19.33 9.05
CA PRO A 42 -22.72 19.36 9.62
C PRO A 42 -23.66 18.59 8.68
N ASN A 43 -24.39 17.63 9.25
CA ASN A 43 -25.51 17.01 8.55
C ASN A 43 -26.52 18.12 8.24
N ASP A 44 -26.81 18.36 6.97
CA ASP A 44 -27.91 19.21 6.55
C ASP A 44 -29.23 18.45 6.73
N ASP A 45 -29.54 18.14 7.99
CA ASP A 45 -30.87 17.74 8.40
C ASP A 45 -31.56 19.03 8.85
N GLY A 46 -32.16 19.73 7.89
CA GLY A 46 -33.14 20.76 8.20
C GLY A 46 -34.28 20.14 9.01
N ASP A 47 -34.38 20.46 10.29
CA ASP A 47 -35.52 21.21 10.85
C ASP A 47 -35.32 21.48 12.36
N ASN A 48 -35.76 22.68 12.72
CA ASN A 48 -35.69 23.33 14.02
C ASN A 48 -36.77 22.83 15.00
N GLY A 49 -36.52 23.06 16.29
CA GLY A 49 -37.56 23.53 17.22
C GLY A 49 -38.39 22.43 17.91
N LEU A 50 -38.30 22.29 19.24
CA LEU A 50 -38.98 23.12 20.25
C LEU A 50 -40.50 22.83 20.38
N GLU A 51 -40.82 22.25 21.54
CA GLU A 51 -42.06 22.37 22.34
C GLU A 51 -43.34 21.54 22.07
N LYS A 52 -43.65 20.73 23.11
CA LYS A 52 -44.91 20.59 23.90
C LYS A 52 -46.26 20.20 23.26
N SER A 53 -47.11 19.67 24.16
CA SER A 53 -48.56 19.35 24.10
C SER A 53 -48.91 17.99 23.44
N GLU A 54 -49.41 16.98 24.15
CA GLU A 54 -50.73 16.77 24.83
C GLU A 54 -51.85 16.34 23.85
N ASP A 55 -52.64 15.33 24.30
CA ASP A 55 -53.93 14.81 23.81
C ASP A 55 -53.92 13.68 22.73
N LYS A 56 -54.17 12.39 23.10
CA LYS A 56 -55.46 11.69 23.35
C LYS A 56 -56.46 11.71 22.19
N TYR A 57 -56.79 10.55 21.60
CA TYR A 57 -58.14 9.92 21.40
C TYR A 57 -58.03 8.82 20.29
N LYS A 58 -58.32 7.52 20.56
CA LYS A 58 -59.58 6.75 20.25
C LYS A 58 -60.04 6.90 18.79
N SER A 59 -60.53 5.92 18.00
CA SER A 59 -61.08 4.56 18.19
C SER A 59 -61.54 4.04 16.80
N GLY A 60 -61.74 2.71 16.63
CA GLY A 60 -62.59 2.07 15.59
C GLY A 60 -61.78 1.41 14.45
N VAL A 61 -61.58 0.09 14.40
CA VAL A 61 -62.51 -1.02 14.03
C VAL A 61 -63.17 -0.80 12.67
N GLU A 62 -62.83 -1.64 11.68
CA GLU A 62 -63.75 -2.40 10.83
C GLU A 62 -62.98 -3.63 10.30
N ALA A 63 -63.69 -4.75 10.15
CA ALA A 63 -63.20 -6.07 9.79
C ALA A 63 -63.50 -6.41 8.31
N ASP A 64 -63.14 -7.64 7.92
CA ASP A 64 -63.59 -8.41 6.74
C ASP A 64 -62.89 -8.03 5.41
N ASP A 65 -62.57 -8.91 4.47
CA ASP A 65 -62.60 -10.36 4.31
C ASP A 65 -61.74 -10.70 3.06
N ASP A 66 -61.43 -11.98 2.90
CA ASP A 66 -60.71 -12.69 1.83
C ASP A 66 -60.66 -12.10 0.39
N ASP A 67 -59.50 -12.20 -0.28
CA ASP A 67 -59.42 -12.83 -1.62
C ASP A 67 -57.97 -13.22 -2.04
N ASP A 68 -57.96 -14.32 -2.78
CA ASP A 68 -56.92 -15.17 -3.35
C ASP A 68 -55.99 -14.48 -4.38
N GLY A 69 -54.82 -15.07 -4.64
CA GLY A 69 -53.99 -14.64 -5.77
C GLY A 69 -52.48 -14.88 -5.68
N ASN A 70 -52.08 -16.14 -5.59
CA ASN A 70 -50.74 -16.67 -5.90
C ASN A 70 -49.88 -15.85 -6.91
N HIS A 71 -48.72 -15.34 -6.49
CA HIS A 71 -47.50 -15.52 -7.29
C HIS A 71 -46.26 -15.64 -6.41
N ARG A 72 -45.84 -16.89 -6.22
CA ARG A 72 -44.50 -17.30 -5.82
C ARG A 72 -43.44 -16.45 -6.53
N GLN A 73 -42.64 -15.70 -5.78
CA GLN A 73 -41.24 -15.53 -6.13
C GLN A 73 -40.43 -16.10 -4.96
N VAL A 74 -40.28 -17.42 -5.01
CA VAL A 74 -39.24 -18.13 -4.28
C VAL A 74 -37.94 -17.60 -4.86
N MET A 75 -37.40 -16.54 -4.25
CA MET A 75 -36.06 -16.08 -4.58
C MET A 75 -35.14 -17.10 -3.93
N GLU A 76 -34.84 -18.09 -4.76
CA GLU A 76 -33.90 -19.18 -4.60
C GLU A 76 -32.73 -18.73 -3.73
N MET A 77 -32.70 -19.29 -2.52
CA MET A 77 -31.50 -19.36 -1.71
C MET A 77 -30.50 -20.21 -2.50
N ASN A 78 -29.75 -19.59 -3.41
CA ASN A 78 -28.51 -20.18 -3.90
C ASN A 78 -27.48 -20.09 -2.77
N ALA A 79 -27.68 -20.96 -1.78
CA ALA A 79 -26.70 -21.35 -0.80
C ALA A 79 -25.64 -22.20 -1.52
N ASN A 80 -24.79 -21.53 -2.29
CA ASN A 80 -23.49 -22.01 -2.76
C ASN A 80 -22.60 -20.80 -3.04
N HIS A 81 -22.43 -19.90 -2.05
CA HIS A 81 -21.17 -19.20 -1.96
C HIS A 81 -20.31 -19.94 -0.95
N VAL A 82 -19.51 -20.84 -1.51
CA VAL A 82 -18.43 -21.57 -0.86
C VAL A 82 -17.68 -20.61 0.06
N CYS A 83 -17.69 -20.94 1.35
CA CYS A 83 -16.70 -20.48 2.30
C CYS A 83 -15.36 -21.07 1.85
N GLY A 84 -14.62 -20.29 1.05
CA GLY A 84 -13.25 -20.56 0.66
C GLY A 84 -12.34 -19.72 1.55
N ASP A 85 -11.47 -20.42 2.26
CA ASP A 85 -10.51 -19.96 3.26
C ASP A 85 -9.80 -18.63 2.97
N GLY A 86 -9.40 -18.00 4.07
CA GLY A 86 -8.67 -16.74 4.10
C GLY A 86 -7.49 -16.69 3.14
N TYR A 87 -7.45 -15.61 2.37
CA TYR A 87 -6.29 -15.18 1.60
C TYR A 87 -6.18 -13.66 1.68
N GLY A 88 -6.28 -13.12 2.90
CA GLY A 88 -5.88 -11.74 3.22
C GLY A 88 -4.36 -11.62 3.46
N ASP A 89 -3.57 -12.50 2.84
CA ASP A 89 -2.13 -12.66 3.03
C ASP A 89 -1.33 -12.53 1.71
N VAL A 90 -2.01 -12.31 0.57
CA VAL A 90 -1.32 -12.04 -0.71
C VAL A 90 -1.09 -10.58 -1.02
N GLU A 91 -1.76 -9.66 -0.32
CA GLU A 91 -1.50 -8.23 -0.50
C GLU A 91 -0.12 -7.85 0.07
N ALA A 92 0.31 -8.48 1.18
CA ALA A 92 1.60 -8.17 1.82
C ALA A 92 2.84 -8.58 0.98
N LEU A 93 2.76 -9.63 0.16
CA LEU A 93 3.87 -10.04 -0.72
C LEU A 93 3.88 -9.28 -2.05
N ASN A 94 2.74 -8.74 -2.48
CA ASN A 94 2.69 -7.91 -3.69
C ASN A 94 3.40 -6.56 -3.47
N ASP A 95 3.29 -5.99 -2.28
CA ASP A 95 3.93 -4.70 -1.94
C ASP A 95 5.48 -4.78 -2.04
N GLU A 96 6.09 -5.87 -1.56
CA GLU A 96 7.57 -6.05 -1.60
C GLU A 96 8.09 -6.26 -3.03
N ILE A 97 7.36 -7.03 -3.86
CA ILE A 97 7.70 -7.25 -5.27
C ILE A 97 7.49 -5.98 -6.10
N GLU A 98 6.45 -5.21 -5.80
CA GLU A 98 6.19 -3.91 -6.44
C GLU A 98 7.27 -2.89 -6.07
N GLU A 99 7.74 -2.86 -4.82
CA GLU A 99 8.82 -1.99 -4.36
C GLU A 99 10.16 -2.30 -5.06
N GLU A 100 10.54 -3.59 -5.16
CA GLU A 100 11.76 -3.98 -5.89
C GLU A 100 11.67 -3.62 -7.39
N SER A 101 10.48 -3.75 -7.98
CA SER A 101 10.21 -3.37 -9.38
C SER A 101 10.31 -1.85 -9.59
N GLN A 102 9.88 -1.04 -8.60
CA GLN A 102 10.02 0.42 -8.64
C GLN A 102 11.48 0.85 -8.65
N PHE A 103 12.32 0.26 -7.78
CA PHE A 103 13.76 0.55 -7.77
C PHE A 103 14.41 0.15 -9.09
N TYR A 104 14.09 -1.03 -9.64
CA TYR A 104 14.62 -1.47 -10.92
C TYR A 104 14.29 -0.48 -12.06
N GLY A 105 13.04 -0.02 -12.11
CA GLY A 105 12.59 0.98 -13.10
C GLY A 105 13.31 2.32 -12.97
N GLU A 106 13.51 2.81 -11.74
CA GLU A 106 14.26 4.06 -11.51
C GLU A 106 15.74 3.91 -11.87
N VAL A 107 16.37 2.77 -11.59
CA VAL A 107 17.76 2.51 -12.01
C VAL A 107 17.90 2.57 -13.52
N LEU A 108 16.94 2.02 -14.28
CA LEU A 108 16.96 2.11 -15.74
C LEU A 108 16.82 3.55 -16.25
N ARG A 109 15.94 4.36 -15.62
CA ARG A 109 15.82 5.78 -15.95
C ARG A 109 17.12 6.55 -15.70
N ILE A 110 17.72 6.35 -14.52
CA ILE A 110 19.02 6.94 -14.19
C ILE A 110 20.07 6.47 -15.19
N LYS A 111 20.12 5.17 -15.50
CA LYS A 111 21.06 4.61 -16.46
C LYS A 111 20.98 5.30 -17.81
N GLU A 112 19.78 5.43 -18.37
CA GLU A 112 19.54 6.09 -19.64
C GLU A 112 20.03 7.55 -19.62
N PHE A 113 19.78 8.25 -18.52
CA PHE A 113 20.31 9.61 -18.32
C PHE A 113 21.84 9.65 -18.27
N LEU A 114 22.50 8.73 -17.56
CA LEU A 114 23.96 8.66 -17.50
C LEU A 114 24.60 8.27 -18.84
N ASP A 115 23.96 7.38 -19.60
CA ASP A 115 24.46 6.93 -20.91
C ASP A 115 24.44 8.06 -21.95
N ASN A 116 23.45 8.96 -21.86
CA ASN A 116 23.26 10.08 -22.79
C ASN A 116 23.72 11.43 -22.22
N HIS A 117 24.62 11.43 -21.22
CA HIS A 117 24.98 12.65 -20.50
C HIS A 117 25.77 13.66 -21.39
N GLU A 118 25.04 14.53 -22.07
CA GLU A 118 25.54 15.82 -22.54
C GLU A 118 25.06 16.97 -21.61
N ASP A 119 24.41 16.57 -20.51
CA ASP A 119 23.68 17.43 -19.60
C ASP A 119 24.54 18.14 -18.56
N SER A 120 23.91 19.06 -17.82
CA SER A 120 24.54 19.83 -16.75
C SER A 120 25.08 18.94 -15.63
N ASP A 121 26.29 19.25 -15.15
CA ASP A 121 26.92 18.64 -13.98
C ASP A 121 25.98 18.53 -12.76
N ALA A 122 25.08 19.50 -12.56
CA ALA A 122 24.14 19.49 -11.44
C ALA A 122 23.14 18.32 -11.52
N LEU A 123 22.64 18.00 -12.72
CA LEU A 123 21.70 16.89 -12.93
C LEU A 123 22.40 15.54 -12.82
N LEU A 124 23.66 15.47 -13.26
CA LEU A 124 24.52 14.31 -13.04
C LEU A 124 24.76 14.05 -11.55
N ILE A 125 25.05 15.10 -10.79
CA ILE A 125 25.22 15.00 -9.34
C ILE A 125 23.92 14.49 -8.68
N ASP A 126 22.76 15.09 -8.99
CA ASP A 126 21.48 14.64 -8.41
C ASP A 126 21.20 13.17 -8.72
N SER A 127 21.41 12.76 -9.97
CA SER A 127 21.15 11.38 -10.42
C SER A 127 22.11 10.38 -9.76
N LEU A 128 23.40 10.71 -9.63
CA LEU A 128 24.39 9.86 -8.96
C LEU A 128 24.14 9.77 -7.46
N THR A 129 23.77 10.88 -6.81
CA THR A 129 23.41 10.90 -5.40
C THR A 129 22.15 10.08 -5.15
N ARG A 130 21.14 10.19 -6.03
CA ARG A 130 19.94 9.37 -5.97
C ARG A 130 20.28 7.89 -6.08
N LEU A 131 21.10 7.51 -7.05
CA LEU A 131 21.54 6.13 -7.23
C LEU A 131 22.26 5.58 -5.98
N GLN A 132 23.03 6.41 -5.28
CA GLN A 132 23.73 6.04 -4.05
C GLN A 132 22.77 5.74 -2.88
N LEU A 133 21.64 6.44 -2.82
CA LEU A 133 20.67 6.31 -1.74
C LEU A 133 19.67 5.16 -1.96
N MET A 134 19.64 4.58 -3.16
CA MET A 134 18.75 3.47 -3.48
C MET A 134 19.28 2.14 -2.94
N PRO A 135 18.40 1.25 -2.45
CA PRO A 135 18.78 -0.12 -2.11
C PRO A 135 19.02 -0.92 -3.40
N LEU A 136 20.28 -1.17 -3.74
CA LEU A 136 20.66 -1.89 -4.97
C LEU A 136 21.09 -3.32 -4.66
N SER A 137 20.32 -4.29 -5.18
CA SER A 137 20.70 -5.70 -5.18
C SER A 137 21.77 -6.01 -6.24
N VAL A 138 22.56 -7.06 -6.03
CA VAL A 138 23.57 -7.51 -7.00
C VAL A 138 22.90 -7.93 -8.31
N GLU A 139 21.69 -8.48 -8.23
CA GLU A 139 20.82 -8.84 -9.34
C GLU A 139 20.47 -7.59 -10.16
N THR A 140 20.01 -6.51 -9.51
CA THR A 140 19.72 -5.24 -10.18
C THR A 140 20.97 -4.64 -10.84
N LEU A 141 22.11 -4.64 -10.15
CA LEU A 141 23.38 -4.14 -10.70
C LEU A 141 23.80 -4.90 -11.96
N LYS A 142 23.64 -6.23 -11.96
CA LYS A 142 23.97 -7.09 -13.11
C LYS A 142 22.96 -6.96 -14.25
N ALA A 143 21.67 -6.95 -13.94
CA ALA A 143 20.60 -6.93 -14.93
C ALA A 143 20.51 -5.58 -15.66
N THR A 144 20.72 -4.48 -14.93
CA THR A 144 20.70 -3.13 -15.54
C THR A 144 22.03 -2.76 -16.17
N GLU A 145 23.14 -3.40 -15.77
CA GLU A 145 24.51 -3.02 -16.15
C GLU A 145 24.87 -1.55 -15.85
N ILE A 146 24.17 -0.91 -14.90
CA ILE A 146 24.38 0.49 -14.49
C ILE A 146 25.84 0.80 -14.12
N GLY A 147 26.57 -0.21 -13.63
CA GLY A 147 28.00 -0.07 -13.31
C GLY A 147 28.85 0.35 -14.50
N LYS A 148 28.48 0.00 -15.74
CA LYS A 148 29.18 0.43 -16.96
C LYS A 148 29.00 1.93 -17.19
N SER A 149 27.76 2.40 -17.11
CA SER A 149 27.38 3.81 -17.26
C SER A 149 28.05 4.69 -16.20
N VAL A 150 28.01 4.26 -14.93
CA VAL A 150 28.71 4.95 -13.83
C VAL A 150 30.22 4.97 -14.05
N ASN A 151 30.83 3.86 -14.49
CA ASN A 151 32.27 3.82 -14.73
C ASN A 151 32.72 4.69 -15.92
N ALA A 152 31.84 4.98 -16.90
CA ALA A 152 32.14 5.92 -17.98
C ALA A 152 32.44 7.34 -17.45
N LEU A 153 31.81 7.72 -16.33
CA LEU A 153 31.96 9.03 -15.68
C LEU A 153 33.23 9.14 -14.79
N ARG A 154 34.05 8.10 -14.70
CA ARG A 154 35.24 8.08 -13.81
C ARG A 154 36.26 9.19 -14.13
N LYS A 155 36.27 9.68 -15.37
CA LYS A 155 37.16 10.74 -15.87
C LYS A 155 36.44 12.09 -16.07
N HIS A 156 35.23 12.26 -15.53
CA HIS A 156 34.44 13.49 -15.67
C HIS A 156 35.20 14.74 -15.21
N GLY A 157 34.91 15.92 -15.78
CA GLY A 157 35.61 17.18 -15.50
C GLY A 157 35.41 17.71 -14.08
N ALA A 158 34.19 17.61 -13.56
CA ALA A 158 33.85 17.99 -12.19
C ALA A 158 34.43 17.03 -11.15
N LYS A 159 35.06 17.58 -10.10
CA LYS A 159 35.65 16.79 -9.01
C LYS A 159 34.59 16.04 -8.21
N GLU A 160 33.45 16.67 -7.98
CA GLU A 160 32.35 16.11 -7.19
C GLU A 160 31.78 14.85 -7.85
N ILE A 161 31.47 14.91 -9.15
CA ILE A 161 31.03 13.76 -9.94
C ILE A 161 32.05 12.61 -9.86
N ARG A 162 33.35 12.89 -10.01
CA ARG A 162 34.38 11.85 -9.89
C ARG A 162 34.41 11.20 -8.51
N ASN A 163 34.15 11.95 -7.45
CA ASN A 163 34.12 11.42 -6.10
C ASN A 163 32.91 10.52 -5.90
N LEU A 164 31.71 10.98 -6.30
CA LEU A 164 30.48 10.17 -6.25
C LEU A 164 30.64 8.86 -7.03
N VAL A 165 31.18 8.92 -8.25
CA VAL A 165 31.44 7.74 -9.09
C VAL A 165 32.37 6.75 -8.41
N ARG A 166 33.45 7.21 -7.74
CA ARG A 166 34.35 6.32 -7.00
C ARG A 166 33.63 5.61 -5.86
N THR A 167 32.86 6.37 -5.06
CA THR A 167 32.09 5.81 -3.94
C THR A 167 31.08 4.77 -4.44
N LEU A 168 30.38 5.03 -5.54
CA LEU A 168 29.46 4.07 -6.16
C LEU A 168 30.19 2.81 -6.66
N ILE A 169 31.33 2.94 -7.32
CA ILE A 169 32.12 1.79 -7.80
C ILE A 169 32.61 0.94 -6.62
N GLU A 170 33.07 1.55 -5.53
CA GLU A 170 33.48 0.85 -4.32
C GLU A 170 32.30 0.12 -3.68
N PHE A 171 31.14 0.77 -3.59
CA PHE A 171 29.90 0.15 -3.10
C PHE A 171 29.48 -1.06 -3.96
N PHE A 172 29.45 -0.93 -5.28
CA PHE A 172 29.10 -2.04 -6.18
C PHE A 172 30.09 -3.20 -6.08
N SER A 173 31.37 -2.90 -5.90
CA SER A 173 32.42 -3.92 -5.76
C SER A 173 32.24 -4.71 -4.46
N SER A 174 31.98 -4.02 -3.33
CA SER A 174 31.71 -4.66 -2.04
C SER A 174 30.50 -5.59 -2.10
N GLN A 175 29.37 -5.11 -2.64
CA GLN A 175 28.14 -5.92 -2.77
C GLN A 175 28.39 -7.22 -3.56
N ILE A 176 29.18 -7.15 -4.63
CA ILE A 176 29.52 -8.32 -5.45
C ILE A 176 30.48 -9.26 -4.72
N GLU A 177 31.49 -8.73 -4.02
CA GLU A 177 32.47 -9.51 -3.26
C GLU A 177 31.81 -10.25 -2.10
N ASP A 178 30.95 -9.58 -1.33
CA ASP A 178 30.21 -10.16 -0.22
C ASP A 178 29.33 -11.33 -0.66
N LEU A 179 28.59 -11.17 -1.77
CA LEU A 179 27.76 -12.24 -2.32
C LEU A 179 28.59 -13.43 -2.81
N ASN A 180 29.74 -13.17 -3.44
CA ASN A 180 30.65 -14.25 -3.88
C ASN A 180 31.19 -15.04 -2.70
N ASN A 181 31.60 -14.36 -1.62
CA ASN A 181 32.05 -15.00 -0.38
C ASN A 181 30.95 -15.87 0.23
N PHE A 182 29.72 -15.34 0.34
CA PHE A 182 28.59 -16.10 0.87
C PHE A 182 28.30 -17.37 0.05
N ARG A 183 28.32 -17.26 -1.29
CA ARG A 183 28.13 -18.41 -2.20
C ARG A 183 29.22 -19.47 -1.99
N GLN A 184 30.48 -19.08 -1.80
CA GLN A 184 31.55 -20.04 -1.54
C GLN A 184 31.37 -20.77 -0.21
N PHE A 185 31.02 -20.06 0.86
CA PHE A 185 30.74 -20.68 2.17
C PHE A 185 29.57 -21.66 2.10
N PHE A 186 28.48 -21.27 1.43
CA PHE A 186 27.32 -22.14 1.25
C PHE A 186 27.68 -23.44 0.50
N LEU A 187 28.43 -23.34 -0.59
CA LEU A 187 28.91 -24.52 -1.33
C LEU A 187 29.85 -25.40 -0.50
N GLN A 188 30.67 -24.82 0.37
CA GLN A 188 31.55 -25.57 1.27
C GLN A 188 30.74 -26.31 2.35
N ALA A 189 29.73 -25.67 2.93
CA ALA A 189 28.83 -26.28 3.90
C ALA A 189 28.05 -27.46 3.30
N GLN A 190 27.49 -27.28 2.10
CA GLN A 190 26.76 -28.34 1.40
C GLN A 190 27.66 -29.56 1.09
N LYS A 191 28.92 -29.33 0.74
CA LYS A 191 29.90 -30.43 0.52
C LYS A 191 30.23 -31.17 1.81
N PHE A 192 30.27 -30.48 2.95
CA PHE A 192 30.51 -31.10 4.26
C PHE A 192 29.34 -31.99 4.68
N GLU A 193 28.09 -31.53 4.49
CA GLU A 193 26.89 -32.31 4.79
C GLU A 193 26.77 -33.58 3.93
N GLN A 194 27.18 -33.53 2.66
CA GLN A 194 27.18 -34.70 1.77
C GLN A 194 28.30 -35.71 2.07
N SER A 195 29.29 -35.33 2.88
CA SER A 195 30.43 -36.17 3.25
C SER A 195 30.24 -36.92 4.59
N LEU A 196 29.10 -36.71 5.26
CA LEU A 196 28.68 -37.40 6.49
C LEU A 196 27.69 -38.51 6.17
#